data_AF-A0A960JNV0-F1
#
_entry.id   AF-A0A960JNV0-F1
#
_cell.length_a   1.000
_cell.length_b   1.000
_cell.length_c   1.000
_cell.angle_alpha   90.00
_cell.angle_beta   90.00
_cell.angle_gamma   90.00
#
_symmetry.space_group_name_H-M   'P 1'
#
loop_
_entity.id
_entity.type
_entity.pdbx_description
1 polymer ?
#
loop_
_entity_poly.entity_id
_entity_poly.type
_entity_poly.pdbx_seq_one_letter_code
_entity_poly.pdbx_strand_id
1 'polypeptide(L)'
;MALLMDAAGGGEDNGGEDVAGTADTATEETGHTESAEEHGEATPRPDRTRLYQFIGGALALVAITAVVSVTLTRSSLQAPEPDTRGRIRGTSFDSFNRSDGATLGTTETGRPWQVISGEWTVQDGSVVAKPEAGPGGGAGSALAVLDAGVADQYVQATFFDPSAGSGLVTRFKGANNFIGVTFAPVTGTVQLGVTVDGTQAQPSKIGSVLAEGEVTLGVRTEGTTVVVYVNGAESGRQVVPELGDGTRVGVLIRGGDAPEARVDDVLAVPLSTKKVGALGGLGAAEDEGEGDAGAEDGAGEGGTDTTQAVETTQQGAPTPGAVEPTGAP
;
A
#
# COMPACT_ATOMS: atom_id res chain seq x y z
N MET A 1 -56.96 -33.69 0.83
CA MET A 1 -56.35 -34.82 0.10
C MET A 1 -54.86 -34.74 0.39
N ALA A 2 -54.34 -35.74 1.11
CA ALA A 2 -53.14 -35.71 1.93
C ALA A 2 -51.93 -36.37 1.25
N LEU A 3 -50.72 -36.07 1.75
CA LEU A 3 -49.43 -36.81 1.75
C LEU A 3 -48.33 -35.73 1.86
N LEU A 4 -47.68 -35.41 2.98
CA LEU A 4 -47.09 -36.18 4.09
C LEU A 4 -46.14 -37.29 3.64
N MET A 5 -44.85 -36.97 3.60
CA MET A 5 -43.77 -37.96 3.74
C MET A 5 -42.68 -37.41 4.65
N ASP A 6 -42.60 -38.08 5.79
CA ASP A 6 -41.62 -38.03 6.85
C ASP A 6 -40.57 -39.12 6.56
N ALA A 7 -39.30 -38.88 6.88
CA ALA A 7 -38.29 -39.93 6.98
C ALA A 7 -37.11 -39.46 7.86
N ALA A 8 -37.15 -39.97 9.09
CA ALA A 8 -36.09 -39.95 10.08
C ALA A 8 -35.03 -41.05 9.84
N GLY A 9 -33.89 -40.90 10.53
CA GLY A 9 -32.86 -41.92 10.79
C GLY A 9 -31.56 -41.19 11.16
N GLY A 10 -31.15 -41.07 12.44
CA GLY A 10 -30.64 -42.16 13.28
C GLY A 10 -29.24 -42.50 12.81
N GLY A 11 -28.13 -42.34 13.52
CA GLY A 11 -27.80 -42.14 14.93
C GLY A 11 -26.41 -42.78 15.08
N GLU A 12 -25.51 -42.23 15.90
CA GLU A 12 -24.51 -43.04 16.61
C GLU A 12 -23.76 -42.19 17.64
N ASP A 13 -23.90 -42.70 18.86
CA ASP A 13 -23.35 -42.31 20.14
C ASP A 13 -21.91 -42.83 20.21
N ASN A 14 -20.97 -42.02 20.71
CA ASN A 14 -19.68 -42.50 21.17
C ASN A 14 -19.20 -41.56 22.28
N GLY A 15 -19.65 -41.88 23.50
CA GLY A 15 -19.05 -41.41 24.73
C GLY A 15 -17.67 -42.04 25.01
N GLY A 16 -17.00 -41.47 26.00
CA GLY A 16 -15.73 -41.92 26.58
C GLY A 16 -14.65 -40.85 26.46
N GLU A 17 -13.94 -40.40 27.48
CA GLU A 17 -13.85 -40.81 28.88
C GLU A 17 -13.39 -39.61 29.71
N ASP A 18 -13.82 -39.62 30.97
CA ASP A 18 -13.29 -38.82 32.07
C ASP A 18 -11.77 -38.97 32.23
N VAL A 19 -11.03 -37.87 32.38
CA VAL A 19 -9.83 -37.86 33.22
C VAL A 19 -9.81 -36.58 34.06
N ALA A 20 -10.23 -36.75 35.30
CA ALA A 20 -10.01 -35.81 36.38
C ALA A 20 -8.51 -35.75 36.73
N GLY A 21 -7.96 -34.53 36.79
CA GLY A 21 -6.60 -34.26 37.26
C GLY A 21 -6.61 -33.10 38.25
N THR A 22 -7.00 -33.39 39.49
CA THR A 22 -6.82 -32.51 40.65
C THR A 22 -5.34 -32.47 41.04
N ALA A 23 -4.76 -31.27 41.13
CA ALA A 23 -3.57 -31.04 41.96
C ALA A 23 -3.71 -29.70 42.68
N ASP A 24 -3.94 -29.87 43.97
CA ASP A 24 -3.95 -28.94 45.08
C ASP A 24 -2.56 -28.35 45.32
N THR A 25 -2.43 -27.04 45.58
CA THR A 25 -1.28 -26.50 46.34
C THR A 25 -1.63 -25.17 47.01
N ALA A 26 -2.14 -25.31 48.25
CA ALA A 26 -1.78 -24.58 49.47
C ALA A 26 -1.35 -23.09 49.41
N THR A 27 -2.24 -22.23 49.91
CA THR A 27 -2.12 -21.36 51.10
C THR A 27 -0.73 -21.04 51.70
N GLU A 28 -0.42 -19.75 51.80
CA GLU A 28 0.28 -19.08 52.94
C GLU A 28 -0.14 -17.58 52.86
N GLU A 29 -1.03 -17.07 53.70
CA GLU A 29 -0.92 -16.70 55.12
C GLU A 29 -0.31 -15.31 55.38
N THR A 30 -1.21 -14.43 55.82
CA THR A 30 -1.14 -13.23 56.68
C THR A 30 0.13 -12.36 56.82
N GLY A 31 -0.10 -11.05 56.86
CA GLY A 31 0.89 -10.06 57.30
C GLY A 31 0.29 -8.67 57.46
N HIS A 32 -0.54 -8.49 58.49
CA HIS A 32 -1.01 -7.20 58.98
C HIS A 32 0.15 -6.45 59.66
N THR A 33 0.39 -5.18 59.32
CA THR A 33 1.15 -4.27 60.19
C THR A 33 0.64 -2.85 60.04
N GLU A 34 -0.17 -2.46 61.00
CA GLU A 34 -0.52 -1.09 61.36
C GLU A 34 0.58 -0.56 62.28
N SER A 35 1.10 0.66 62.04
CA SER A 35 1.47 1.65 63.08
C SER A 35 2.34 2.81 62.55
N ALA A 36 1.96 3.99 63.03
CA ALA A 36 2.80 5.12 63.48
C ALA A 36 3.35 6.15 62.46
N GLU A 37 2.70 7.31 62.53
CA GLU A 37 3.18 8.69 62.45
C GLU A 37 4.71 8.91 62.43
N GLU A 38 5.17 9.77 61.51
CA GLU A 38 6.21 10.76 61.86
C GLU A 38 6.13 12.02 60.96
N HIS A 39 5.87 13.15 61.60
CA HIS A 39 6.13 14.49 61.08
C HIS A 39 7.64 14.69 60.96
N GLY A 40 8.14 14.91 59.74
CA GLY A 40 9.54 15.23 59.48
C GLY A 40 9.70 16.36 58.46
N GLU A 41 10.33 17.44 58.91
CA GLU A 41 10.53 18.72 58.23
C GLU A 41 11.13 18.62 56.82
N ALA A 42 10.63 19.50 55.95
CA ALA A 42 11.14 19.72 54.61
C ALA A 42 12.56 20.30 54.64
N THR A 43 13.55 19.51 54.27
CA THR A 43 14.86 20.02 53.85
C THR A 43 14.85 20.27 52.33
N PRO A 44 15.26 21.47 51.86
CA PRO A 44 15.32 21.77 50.44
C PRO A 44 16.40 20.92 49.76
N ARG A 45 15.96 19.98 48.91
CA ARG A 45 16.87 19.17 48.09
C ARG A 45 17.52 20.07 47.03
N PRO A 46 18.85 19.96 46.82
CA PRO A 46 19.54 20.70 45.78
C PRO A 46 19.03 20.25 44.41
N ASP A 47 18.63 21.25 43.63
CA ASP A 47 18.05 21.13 42.29
C ASP A 47 19.05 20.48 41.32
N ARG A 48 18.92 19.16 41.10
CA ARG A 48 19.78 18.36 40.20
C ARG A 48 19.47 18.57 38.71
N THR A 49 18.51 19.43 38.39
CA THR A 49 18.01 19.64 37.02
C THR A 49 19.04 20.34 36.12
N ARG A 50 20.04 21.04 36.69
CA ARG A 50 21.07 21.76 35.90
C ARG A 50 22.29 20.94 35.51
N LEU A 51 22.54 19.78 36.12
CA LEU A 51 23.75 18.98 35.83
C LEU A 51 23.53 18.02 34.64
N TYR A 52 22.30 17.56 34.40
CA TYR A 52 21.97 16.68 33.26
C TYR A 52 21.85 17.43 31.92
N GLN A 53 21.65 18.75 31.92
CA GLN A 53 21.62 19.54 30.69
C GLN A 53 23.00 19.72 30.03
N PHE A 54 24.10 19.67 30.79
CA PHE A 54 25.44 19.85 30.21
C PHE A 54 26.07 18.56 29.65
N ILE A 55 25.68 17.38 30.13
CA ILE A 55 26.20 16.09 29.63
C ILE A 55 25.39 15.59 28.41
N GLY A 56 24.07 15.86 28.36
CA GLY A 56 23.23 15.50 27.22
C GLY A 56 23.51 16.29 25.93
N GLY A 57 24.07 17.50 26.04
CA GLY A 57 24.37 18.36 24.88
C GLY A 57 25.59 17.93 24.05
N ALA A 58 26.59 17.29 24.68
CA ALA A 58 27.83 16.92 23.98
C ALA A 58 27.72 15.61 23.17
N LEU A 59 26.85 14.67 23.59
CA LEU A 59 26.63 13.41 22.86
C LEU A 59 25.68 13.55 21.66
N ALA A 60 24.82 14.58 21.65
CA ALA A 60 23.97 14.87 20.49
C ALA A 60 24.76 15.39 19.28
N LEU A 61 25.89 16.08 19.50
CA LEU A 61 26.63 16.74 18.41
C LEU A 61 27.54 15.77 17.64
N VAL A 62 28.03 14.70 18.27
CA VAL A 62 28.84 13.64 17.63
C VAL A 62 27.96 12.66 16.84
N ALA A 63 26.73 12.39 17.28
CA ALA A 63 25.78 11.57 16.53
C ALA A 63 25.29 12.26 15.24
N ILE A 64 25.11 13.58 15.26
CA ILE A 64 24.70 14.35 14.07
C ILE A 64 25.81 14.37 12.99
N THR A 65 27.09 14.44 13.37
CA THR A 65 28.18 14.43 12.37
C THR A 65 28.37 13.05 11.73
N ALA A 66 28.11 11.95 12.43
CA ALA A 66 28.13 10.61 11.86
C ALA A 66 26.96 10.36 10.90
N VAL A 67 25.75 10.86 11.22
CA VAL A 67 24.57 10.75 10.33
C VAL A 67 24.73 11.60 9.06
N VAL A 68 25.35 12.79 9.16
CA VAL A 68 25.63 13.65 8.00
C VAL A 68 26.75 13.09 7.11
N SER A 69 27.73 12.37 7.67
CA SER A 69 28.79 11.74 6.87
C SER A 69 28.30 10.49 6.09
N VAL A 70 27.35 9.74 6.66
CA VAL A 70 26.73 8.58 5.98
C VAL A 70 25.75 9.01 4.88
N THR A 71 25.11 10.17 5.01
CA THR A 71 24.17 10.67 3.99
C THR A 71 24.87 11.31 2.78
N LEU A 72 26.07 11.86 2.93
CA LEU A 72 26.79 12.49 1.82
C LEU A 72 27.65 11.54 0.96
N THR A 73 27.87 10.30 1.40
CA THR A 73 28.71 9.34 0.64
C THR A 73 27.90 8.41 -0.28
N ARG A 74 26.56 8.43 -0.23
CA ARG A 74 25.71 7.61 -1.12
C ARG A 74 25.32 8.27 -2.45
N SER A 75 25.84 9.47 -2.75
CA SER A 75 25.39 10.26 -3.90
C SER A 75 26.17 10.06 -5.21
N SER A 76 27.15 9.14 -5.32
CA SER A 76 27.97 9.04 -6.54
C SER A 76 28.12 7.65 -7.17
N LEU A 77 27.35 6.64 -6.74
CA LEU A 77 27.18 5.40 -7.50
C LEU A 77 25.92 5.47 -8.38
N GLN A 78 25.80 6.53 -9.17
CA GLN A 78 24.90 6.49 -10.31
C GLN A 78 25.55 5.58 -11.35
N ALA A 79 25.14 4.31 -11.34
CA ALA A 79 25.40 3.42 -12.47
C ALA A 79 25.00 4.14 -13.77
N PRO A 80 25.76 4.01 -14.87
CA PRO A 80 25.43 4.62 -16.13
C PRO A 80 23.96 4.32 -16.45
N GLU A 81 23.15 5.38 -16.61
CA GLU A 81 21.73 5.22 -16.90
C GLU A 81 21.62 4.35 -18.16
N PRO A 82 20.92 3.20 -18.10
CA PRO A 82 20.76 2.34 -19.26
C PRO A 82 20.16 3.18 -20.40
N ASP A 83 20.73 3.08 -21.59
CA ASP A 83 20.32 3.85 -22.76
C ASP A 83 18.80 3.72 -22.96
N THR A 84 18.07 4.78 -22.60
CA THR A 84 16.60 4.85 -22.61
C THR A 84 16.06 5.32 -23.95
N ARG A 85 16.95 5.59 -24.93
CA ARG A 85 16.60 6.13 -26.25
C ARG A 85 15.98 5.04 -27.12
N GLY A 86 14.70 4.78 -26.86
CA GLY A 86 13.90 3.80 -27.59
C GLY A 86 13.05 2.91 -26.71
N ARG A 87 12.90 3.20 -25.40
CA ARG A 87 11.99 2.45 -24.52
C ARG A 87 10.56 2.63 -25.05
N ILE A 88 10.12 1.66 -25.85
CA ILE A 88 8.80 1.62 -26.48
C ILE A 88 7.78 1.76 -25.37
N ARG A 89 6.94 2.79 -25.43
CA ARG A 89 5.71 2.85 -24.64
C ARG A 89 4.85 1.69 -25.09
N GLY A 90 4.41 0.88 -24.15
CA GLY A 90 3.71 -0.34 -24.50
C GLY A 90 3.45 -1.16 -23.27
N THR A 91 2.52 -2.08 -23.45
CA THR A 91 2.19 -3.10 -22.47
C THR A 91 3.44 -3.81 -21.96
N SER A 92 3.50 -4.03 -20.65
CA SER A 92 4.49 -4.86 -20.00
C SER A 92 3.79 -6.15 -19.57
N PHE A 93 4.37 -7.29 -19.91
CA PHE A 93 3.80 -8.58 -19.55
C PHE A 93 4.90 -9.55 -19.12
N ASP A 94 4.64 -10.29 -18.05
CA ASP A 94 5.53 -11.30 -17.50
C ASP A 94 4.71 -12.42 -16.85
N SER A 95 4.69 -13.61 -17.47
CA SER A 95 4.08 -14.82 -16.92
C SER A 95 5.09 -15.68 -16.15
N PHE A 96 6.30 -15.14 -15.90
CA PHE A 96 7.39 -15.84 -15.20
C PHE A 96 7.72 -17.24 -15.73
N ASN A 97 7.47 -17.53 -17.01
CA ASN A 97 7.73 -18.83 -17.64
C ASN A 97 9.21 -19.00 -17.96
N ARG A 98 10.01 -19.14 -16.91
CA ARG A 98 11.46 -19.32 -16.92
C ARG A 98 11.86 -20.36 -15.88
N SER A 99 13.12 -20.81 -15.92
CA SER A 99 13.62 -21.84 -15.01
C SER A 99 13.58 -21.42 -13.53
N ASP A 100 13.34 -22.38 -12.64
CA ASP A 100 13.38 -22.16 -11.20
C ASP A 100 14.71 -21.55 -10.73
N GLY A 101 14.62 -20.70 -9.72
CA GLY A 101 15.74 -19.93 -9.17
C GLY A 101 16.15 -18.72 -10.00
N ALA A 102 15.54 -18.49 -11.17
CA ALA A 102 15.79 -17.28 -11.94
C ALA A 102 15.32 -16.03 -11.18
N THR A 103 16.10 -14.96 -11.22
CA THR A 103 15.70 -13.65 -10.68
C THR A 103 14.60 -13.01 -11.55
N LEU A 104 13.98 -11.93 -11.08
CA LEU A 104 12.98 -11.16 -11.84
C LEU A 104 13.48 -10.64 -13.20
N GLY A 105 14.74 -10.20 -13.29
CA GLY A 105 15.37 -9.83 -14.56
C GLY A 105 14.55 -8.84 -15.40
N THR A 106 14.17 -9.29 -16.60
CA THR A 106 13.40 -8.51 -17.58
C THR A 106 12.12 -9.25 -17.90
N THR A 107 11.00 -8.53 -18.03
CA THR A 107 9.72 -9.06 -18.49
C THR A 107 9.82 -9.63 -19.91
N GLU A 108 8.85 -10.44 -20.33
CA GLU A 108 8.80 -11.00 -21.69
C GLU A 108 8.72 -9.91 -22.77
N THR A 109 8.15 -8.76 -22.42
CA THR A 109 8.08 -7.56 -23.27
C THR A 109 9.35 -6.71 -23.23
N GLY A 110 10.43 -7.18 -22.62
CA GLY A 110 11.72 -6.50 -22.59
C GLY A 110 11.84 -5.36 -21.57
N ARG A 111 10.97 -5.26 -20.56
CA ARG A 111 11.08 -4.24 -19.51
C ARG A 111 11.82 -4.76 -18.29
N PRO A 112 12.86 -4.08 -17.80
CA PRO A 112 13.56 -4.54 -16.61
C PRO A 112 12.69 -4.35 -15.36
N TRP A 113 12.61 -5.38 -14.52
CA TRP A 113 12.11 -5.25 -13.16
C TRP A 113 13.12 -4.47 -12.31
N GLN A 114 12.60 -3.61 -11.44
CA GLN A 114 13.39 -2.92 -10.42
C GLN A 114 13.00 -3.50 -9.06
N VAL A 115 13.88 -4.32 -8.48
CA VAL A 115 13.72 -4.81 -7.11
C VAL A 115 14.05 -3.67 -6.15
N ILE A 116 13.08 -3.27 -5.33
CA ILE A 116 13.21 -2.22 -4.32
C ILE A 116 13.60 -2.81 -2.96
N SER A 117 13.02 -3.96 -2.61
CA SER A 117 13.34 -4.73 -1.40
C SER A 117 13.00 -6.21 -1.57
N GLY A 118 13.60 -7.04 -0.72
CA GLY A 118 13.35 -8.48 -0.70
C GLY A 118 14.13 -9.23 -1.77
N GLU A 119 14.16 -10.55 -1.64
CA GLU A 119 14.67 -11.45 -2.67
C GLU A 119 13.50 -11.97 -3.50
N TRP A 120 13.66 -12.04 -4.82
CA TRP A 120 12.61 -12.50 -5.73
C TRP A 120 13.16 -13.58 -6.66
N THR A 121 12.50 -14.72 -6.68
CA THR A 121 12.92 -15.90 -7.45
C THR A 121 11.72 -16.54 -8.13
N VAL A 122 11.91 -17.01 -9.35
CA VAL A 122 10.92 -17.83 -10.04
C VAL A 122 10.95 -19.24 -9.49
N GLN A 123 9.77 -19.81 -9.26
CA GLN A 123 9.55 -21.18 -8.82
C GLN A 123 8.22 -21.70 -9.39
N ASP A 124 8.27 -22.83 -10.07
CA ASP A 124 7.10 -23.51 -10.65
C ASP A 124 6.25 -22.60 -11.53
N GLY A 125 6.90 -21.76 -12.35
CA GLY A 125 6.25 -20.84 -13.28
C GLY A 125 5.68 -19.56 -12.65
N SER A 126 5.83 -19.35 -11.34
CA SER A 126 5.41 -18.11 -10.67
C SER A 126 6.59 -17.44 -9.98
N VAL A 127 6.48 -16.17 -9.60
CA VAL A 127 7.47 -15.55 -8.73
C VAL A 127 7.10 -15.73 -7.26
N VAL A 128 8.09 -16.10 -6.46
CA VAL A 128 8.08 -16.13 -5.01
C VAL A 128 8.93 -14.97 -4.49
N ALA A 129 8.43 -14.29 -3.47
CA ALA A 129 9.17 -13.24 -2.79
C ALA A 129 9.54 -13.67 -1.38
N LYS A 130 10.75 -13.33 -0.97
CA LYS A 130 11.24 -13.46 0.40
C LYS A 130 11.43 -12.06 0.99
N PRO A 131 10.45 -11.59 1.80
CA PRO A 131 10.49 -10.26 2.41
C PRO A 131 11.75 -10.06 3.27
N GLU A 132 12.36 -8.88 3.16
CA GLU A 132 13.43 -8.46 4.07
C GLU A 132 12.84 -8.12 5.43
N ALA A 133 13.45 -8.59 6.52
CA ALA A 133 12.99 -8.30 7.89
C ALA A 133 12.83 -6.79 8.12
N GLY A 134 11.69 -6.41 8.70
CA GLY A 134 11.42 -5.01 9.03
C GLY A 134 12.29 -4.50 10.18
N PRO A 135 12.39 -3.17 10.36
CA PRO A 135 13.05 -2.59 11.53
C PRO A 135 12.49 -3.17 12.84
N GLY A 136 13.38 -3.51 13.77
CA GLY A 136 12.97 -4.07 15.07
C GLY A 136 12.42 -5.51 14.99
N GLY A 137 12.68 -6.23 13.89
CA GLY A 137 12.17 -7.60 13.70
C GLY A 137 10.70 -7.67 13.31
N GLY A 138 10.11 -6.53 12.91
CA GLY A 138 8.74 -6.49 12.42
C GLY A 138 8.57 -7.20 11.07
N ALA A 139 7.30 -7.40 10.69
CA ALA A 139 6.92 -7.93 9.39
C ALA A 139 7.59 -7.14 8.25
N GLY A 140 8.43 -7.85 7.51
CA GLY A 140 9.16 -7.34 6.36
C GLY A 140 8.32 -7.00 5.15
N SER A 141 8.95 -6.52 4.09
CA SER A 141 8.34 -6.46 2.76
C SER A 141 9.32 -6.79 1.63
N ALA A 142 8.78 -7.40 0.58
CA ALA A 142 9.42 -7.49 -0.72
C ALA A 142 8.63 -6.63 -1.71
N LEU A 143 9.31 -5.80 -2.47
CA LEU A 143 8.71 -4.90 -3.44
C LEU A 143 9.52 -4.89 -4.73
N ALA A 144 8.84 -5.15 -5.86
CA ALA A 144 9.42 -5.04 -7.19
C ALA A 144 8.50 -4.23 -8.09
N VAL A 145 9.08 -3.37 -8.93
CA VAL A 145 8.32 -2.42 -9.77
C VAL A 145 8.79 -2.42 -11.23
N LEU A 146 7.87 -2.04 -12.11
CA LEU A 146 8.07 -1.74 -13.52
C LEU A 146 7.74 -0.28 -13.79
N ASP A 147 8.45 0.33 -14.73
CA ASP A 147 8.13 1.68 -15.21
C ASP A 147 7.24 1.61 -16.45
N ALA A 148 5.97 2.00 -16.27
CA ALA A 148 4.98 2.10 -17.34
C ALA A 148 5.18 3.37 -18.18
N GLY A 149 5.91 4.36 -17.65
CA GLY A 149 6.25 5.62 -18.33
C GLY A 149 5.11 6.66 -18.36
N VAL A 150 3.94 6.36 -17.79
CA VAL A 150 2.79 7.27 -17.65
C VAL A 150 2.07 7.01 -16.32
N ALA A 151 1.39 8.02 -15.78
CA ALA A 151 0.70 7.91 -14.48
C ALA A 151 -0.72 7.32 -14.57
N ASP A 152 -1.34 7.39 -15.76
CA ASP A 152 -2.61 6.74 -16.05
C ASP A 152 -2.31 5.34 -16.62
N GLN A 153 -2.65 4.32 -15.87
CA GLN A 153 -2.17 2.96 -16.10
C GLN A 153 -3.14 1.94 -15.53
N TYR A 154 -3.10 0.74 -16.08
CA TYR A 154 -3.75 -0.45 -15.56
C TYR A 154 -2.69 -1.48 -15.21
N VAL A 155 -2.70 -1.99 -13.98
CA VAL A 155 -1.84 -3.11 -13.56
C VAL A 155 -2.70 -4.25 -13.06
N GLN A 156 -2.35 -5.48 -13.42
CA GLN A 156 -3.00 -6.70 -12.97
C GLN A 156 -1.93 -7.75 -12.62
N ALA A 157 -2.22 -8.59 -11.62
CA ALA A 157 -1.45 -9.81 -11.36
C ALA A 157 -2.36 -10.87 -10.74
N THR A 158 -1.97 -12.13 -10.89
CA THR A 158 -2.61 -13.28 -10.25
C THR A 158 -1.82 -13.65 -9.00
N PHE A 159 -2.52 -13.79 -7.87
CA PHE A 159 -1.97 -14.17 -6.58
C PHE A 159 -2.50 -15.55 -6.19
N PHE A 160 -1.65 -16.40 -5.65
CA PHE A 160 -2.06 -17.69 -5.08
C PHE A 160 -1.93 -17.62 -3.56
N ASP A 161 -3.04 -17.89 -2.87
CA ASP A 161 -3.17 -17.84 -1.41
C ASP A 161 -2.62 -16.52 -0.83
N PRO A 162 -3.19 -15.37 -1.24
CA PRO A 162 -2.63 -14.07 -0.90
C PRO A 162 -2.59 -13.82 0.62
N SER A 163 -1.42 -13.44 1.12
CA SER A 163 -1.23 -13.07 2.53
C SER A 163 -1.68 -11.63 2.83
N ALA A 164 -1.93 -11.35 4.11
CA ALA A 164 -2.31 -10.01 4.56
C ALA A 164 -1.24 -8.96 4.22
N GLY A 165 -1.66 -7.87 3.57
CA GLY A 165 -0.77 -6.78 3.16
C GLY A 165 -0.02 -7.02 1.85
N SER A 166 -0.17 -8.19 1.23
CA SER A 166 0.33 -8.45 -0.14
C SER A 166 -0.64 -7.87 -1.18
N GLY A 167 -0.17 -7.54 -2.38
CA GLY A 167 -1.01 -7.02 -3.46
C GLY A 167 -0.24 -6.19 -4.49
N LEU A 168 -0.91 -5.19 -5.05
CA LEU A 168 -0.38 -4.35 -6.12
C LEU A 168 -0.01 -2.95 -5.63
N VAL A 169 0.98 -2.36 -6.26
CA VAL A 169 1.40 -0.98 -6.05
C VAL A 169 1.25 -0.21 -7.36
N THR A 170 0.74 1.02 -7.29
CA THR A 170 0.63 1.95 -8.41
C THR A 170 1.13 3.33 -8.01
N ARG A 171 1.44 4.17 -9.00
CA ARG A 171 1.99 5.52 -8.81
C ARG A 171 3.22 5.56 -7.89
N PHE A 172 4.09 4.56 -8.03
CA PHE A 172 5.24 4.41 -7.16
C PHE A 172 6.33 5.44 -7.49
N LYS A 173 6.62 6.33 -6.53
CA LYS A 173 7.72 7.31 -6.60
C LYS A 173 8.90 6.92 -5.72
N GLY A 174 8.68 6.07 -4.73
CA GLY A 174 9.70 5.50 -3.86
C GLY A 174 9.08 4.69 -2.74
N ALA A 175 9.91 4.03 -1.92
CA ALA A 175 9.45 3.15 -0.83
C ALA A 175 8.52 3.84 0.19
N ASN A 176 8.52 5.17 0.22
CA ASN A 176 7.72 6.01 1.11
C ASN A 176 6.60 6.79 0.38
N ASN A 177 6.44 6.61 -0.92
CA ASN A 177 5.54 7.40 -1.77
C ASN A 177 4.89 6.51 -2.84
N PHE A 178 3.75 5.90 -2.51
CA PHE A 178 3.01 4.99 -3.40
C PHE A 178 1.55 4.79 -2.98
N ILE A 179 0.72 4.30 -3.91
CA ILE A 179 -0.62 3.79 -3.62
C ILE A 179 -0.56 2.26 -3.60
N GLY A 180 -0.94 1.65 -2.49
CA GLY A 180 -1.01 0.20 -2.32
C GLY A 180 -2.45 -0.29 -2.34
N VAL A 181 -2.73 -1.36 -3.07
CA VAL A 181 -3.99 -2.09 -3.05
C VAL A 181 -3.67 -3.51 -2.59
N THR A 182 -4.06 -3.84 -1.36
CA THR A 182 -3.58 -5.02 -0.65
C THR A 182 -4.70 -5.88 -0.10
N PHE A 183 -4.45 -7.18 0.00
CA PHE A 183 -5.36 -8.14 0.59
C PHE A 183 -5.41 -8.00 2.11
N ALA A 184 -6.60 -8.19 2.66
CA ALA A 184 -6.85 -8.40 4.09
C ALA A 184 -7.70 -9.68 4.25
N PRO A 185 -7.05 -10.86 4.20
CA PRO A 185 -7.73 -12.17 4.19
C PRO A 185 -8.63 -12.39 5.40
N VAL A 186 -8.19 -11.98 6.59
CA VAL A 186 -8.94 -12.10 7.85
C VAL A 186 -10.32 -11.45 7.77
N THR A 187 -10.43 -10.33 7.06
CA THR A 187 -11.70 -9.64 6.87
C THR A 187 -12.39 -9.97 5.55
N GLY A 188 -11.77 -10.78 4.68
CA GLY A 188 -12.28 -11.12 3.34
C GLY A 188 -12.36 -9.90 2.42
N THR A 189 -11.38 -8.99 2.48
CA THR A 189 -11.45 -7.70 1.76
C THR A 189 -10.17 -7.34 1.03
N VAL A 190 -10.30 -6.42 0.08
CA VAL A 190 -9.19 -5.65 -0.48
C VAL A 190 -9.24 -4.23 0.08
N GLN A 191 -8.07 -3.72 0.47
CA GLN A 191 -7.89 -2.38 1.04
C GLN A 191 -7.04 -1.53 0.10
N LEU A 192 -7.36 -0.24 0.01
CA LEU A 192 -6.50 0.76 -0.61
C LEU A 192 -5.87 1.63 0.47
N GLY A 193 -4.55 1.70 0.47
CA GLY A 193 -3.77 2.60 1.30
C GLY A 193 -2.92 3.55 0.46
N VAL A 194 -2.74 4.77 0.95
CA VAL A 194 -1.86 5.77 0.33
C VAL A 194 -0.72 6.03 1.30
N THR A 195 0.51 5.93 0.84
CA THR A 195 1.70 6.27 1.63
C THR A 195 2.33 7.52 1.01
N VAL A 196 2.45 8.58 1.79
CA VAL A 196 3.13 9.84 1.41
C VAL A 196 4.17 10.16 2.46
N ASP A 197 5.42 10.32 2.03
CA ASP A 197 6.58 10.56 2.89
C ASP A 197 6.66 9.59 4.09
N GLY A 198 6.30 8.32 3.85
CA GLY A 198 6.35 7.24 4.83
C GLY A 198 5.16 7.22 5.78
N THR A 199 4.27 8.20 5.71
CA THR A 199 3.02 8.22 6.46
C THR A 199 1.94 7.52 5.66
N GLN A 200 1.43 6.43 6.19
CA GLN A 200 0.31 5.71 5.59
C GLN A 200 -1.01 6.31 6.07
N ALA A 201 -1.84 6.78 5.14
CA ALA A 201 -3.22 7.15 5.42
C ALA A 201 -4.03 5.89 5.81
N GLN A 202 -5.08 6.06 6.61
CA GLN A 202 -5.95 4.96 7.02
C GLN A 202 -6.45 4.19 5.79
N PRO A 203 -6.20 2.88 5.68
CA PRO A 203 -6.66 2.09 4.55
C PRO A 203 -8.18 2.13 4.44
N SER A 204 -8.67 2.35 3.22
CA SER A 204 -10.09 2.30 2.87
C SER A 204 -10.43 0.89 2.36
N LYS A 205 -11.53 0.32 2.86
CA LYS A 205 -12.05 -0.94 2.31
C LYS A 205 -12.67 -0.65 0.93
N ILE A 206 -12.14 -1.26 -0.12
CA ILE A 206 -12.60 -1.04 -1.51
C ILE A 206 -13.33 -2.24 -2.08
N GLY A 207 -13.15 -3.44 -1.51
CA GLY A 207 -13.71 -4.65 -2.09
C GLY A 207 -13.88 -5.79 -1.12
N SER A 208 -14.61 -6.81 -1.55
CA SER A 208 -14.67 -8.12 -0.92
C SER A 208 -13.95 -9.13 -1.81
N VAL A 209 -13.25 -10.07 -1.18
CA VAL A 209 -12.49 -11.11 -1.88
C VAL A 209 -12.49 -12.37 -1.04
N LEU A 210 -12.54 -13.53 -1.69
CA LEU A 210 -12.30 -14.80 -1.01
C LEU A 210 -10.81 -14.89 -0.72
N ALA A 211 -10.48 -15.23 0.52
CA ALA A 211 -9.12 -15.23 1.04
C ALA A 211 -8.25 -16.41 0.56
N GLU A 212 -8.84 -17.39 -0.14
CA GLU A 212 -8.21 -18.68 -0.43
C GLU A 212 -8.16 -18.93 -1.94
N GLY A 213 -7.06 -19.55 -2.40
CA GLY A 213 -6.86 -19.94 -3.78
C GLY A 213 -6.33 -18.83 -4.68
N GLU A 214 -6.66 -18.94 -5.97
CA GLU A 214 -6.21 -18.04 -7.02
C GLU A 214 -7.09 -16.78 -7.09
N VAL A 215 -6.45 -15.62 -7.04
CA VAL A 215 -7.11 -14.32 -7.12
C VAL A 215 -6.39 -13.39 -8.09
N THR A 216 -7.08 -12.92 -9.12
CA THR A 216 -6.57 -11.87 -10.01
C THR A 216 -6.94 -10.51 -9.45
N LEU A 217 -5.94 -9.71 -9.07
CA LEU A 217 -6.13 -8.34 -8.62
C LEU A 217 -5.77 -7.38 -9.75
N GLY A 218 -6.63 -6.41 -10.02
CA GLY A 218 -6.39 -5.35 -11.01
C GLY A 218 -6.56 -3.96 -10.41
N VAL A 219 -5.76 -2.99 -10.84
CA VAL A 219 -5.83 -1.59 -10.42
C VAL A 219 -5.70 -0.69 -11.64
N ARG A 220 -6.72 0.14 -11.87
CA ARG A 220 -6.73 1.19 -12.90
C ARG A 220 -6.60 2.55 -12.24
N THR A 221 -5.66 3.36 -12.70
CA THR A 221 -5.49 4.75 -12.27
C THR A 221 -5.70 5.69 -13.43
N GLU A 222 -6.57 6.70 -13.25
CA GLU A 222 -6.87 7.74 -14.23
C GLU A 222 -7.08 9.08 -13.54
N GLY A 223 -6.20 10.05 -13.77
CA GLY A 223 -6.28 11.37 -13.14
C GLY A 223 -6.15 11.27 -11.62
N THR A 224 -7.23 11.45 -10.87
CA THR A 224 -7.25 11.22 -9.41
C THR A 224 -8.07 10.00 -9.01
N THR A 225 -8.61 9.25 -9.98
CA THR A 225 -9.45 8.09 -9.71
C THR A 225 -8.61 6.82 -9.69
N VAL A 226 -8.81 5.99 -8.67
CA VAL A 226 -8.31 4.63 -8.58
C VAL A 226 -9.50 3.68 -8.58
N VAL A 227 -9.53 2.73 -9.51
CA VAL A 227 -10.55 1.68 -9.61
C VAL A 227 -9.87 0.33 -9.38
N VAL A 228 -10.44 -0.47 -8.49
CA VAL A 228 -9.92 -1.79 -8.13
C VAL A 228 -10.82 -2.86 -8.72
N TYR A 229 -10.19 -3.87 -9.32
CA TYR A 229 -10.85 -5.04 -9.90
C TYR A 229 -10.40 -6.28 -9.15
N VAL A 230 -11.34 -7.19 -8.89
CA VAL A 230 -11.06 -8.52 -8.31
C VAL A 230 -11.68 -9.54 -9.24
N ASN A 231 -10.87 -10.47 -9.77
CA ASN A 231 -11.27 -11.47 -10.75
C ASN A 231 -11.99 -10.85 -11.97
N GLY A 232 -11.47 -9.71 -12.45
CA GLY A 232 -12.00 -8.97 -13.59
C GLY A 232 -13.24 -8.10 -13.31
N ALA A 233 -13.90 -8.25 -12.16
CA ALA A 233 -15.05 -7.43 -11.77
C ALA A 233 -14.62 -6.17 -11.01
N GLU A 234 -15.23 -5.01 -11.29
CA GLU A 234 -15.01 -3.79 -10.51
C GLU A 234 -15.48 -4.04 -9.06
N SER A 235 -14.56 -3.93 -8.11
CA SER A 235 -14.83 -4.11 -6.69
C SER A 235 -15.16 -2.78 -6.02
N GLY A 236 -14.49 -1.70 -6.44
CA GLY A 236 -14.78 -0.35 -5.97
C GLY A 236 -13.85 0.71 -6.56
N ARG A 237 -14.08 1.96 -6.18
CA ARG A 237 -13.35 3.14 -6.66
C ARG A 237 -13.13 4.16 -5.56
N GLN A 238 -12.03 4.90 -5.66
CA GLN A 238 -11.69 5.98 -4.73
C GLN A 238 -11.02 7.14 -5.46
N VAL A 239 -11.25 8.36 -4.96
CA VAL A 239 -10.51 9.56 -5.38
C VAL A 239 -9.28 9.71 -4.49
N VAL A 240 -8.11 9.69 -5.12
CA VAL A 240 -6.78 9.82 -4.52
C VAL A 240 -6.04 10.93 -5.28
N PRO A 241 -6.06 12.19 -4.80
CA PRO A 241 -5.38 13.29 -5.48
C PRO A 241 -3.85 13.21 -5.40
N GLU A 242 -3.30 12.44 -4.46
CA GLU A 242 -1.87 12.32 -4.24
C GLU A 242 -1.18 11.49 -5.33
N LEU A 243 0.14 11.72 -5.48
CA LEU A 243 1.03 10.90 -6.33
C LEU A 243 0.65 10.84 -7.82
N GLY A 244 -0.13 11.81 -8.32
CA GLY A 244 -0.66 11.82 -9.69
C GLY A 244 0.37 11.83 -10.82
N ASP A 245 1.66 11.99 -10.51
CA ASP A 245 2.79 11.95 -11.44
C ASP A 245 3.62 10.66 -11.36
N GLY A 246 3.30 9.72 -10.47
CA GLY A 246 4.01 8.45 -10.36
C GLY A 246 3.75 7.51 -11.55
N THR A 247 4.80 7.02 -12.21
CA THR A 247 4.70 6.21 -13.44
C THR A 247 5.02 4.72 -13.27
N ARG A 248 5.33 4.29 -12.05
CA ARG A 248 5.72 2.91 -11.76
C ARG A 248 4.59 2.13 -11.11
N VAL A 249 4.52 0.86 -11.44
CA VAL A 249 3.60 -0.14 -10.86
C VAL A 249 4.40 -1.33 -10.38
N GLY A 250 3.83 -2.16 -9.51
CA GLY A 250 4.55 -3.33 -9.05
C GLY A 250 3.75 -4.24 -8.15
N VAL A 251 4.46 -5.20 -7.59
CA VAL A 251 3.95 -6.22 -6.69
C VAL A 251 4.59 -6.00 -5.32
N LEU A 252 3.76 -6.01 -4.29
CA LEU A 252 4.15 -5.92 -2.88
C LEU A 252 3.79 -7.23 -2.20
N ILE A 253 4.77 -7.89 -1.58
CA ILE A 253 4.54 -9.02 -0.68
C ILE A 253 4.95 -8.60 0.72
N ARG A 254 4.04 -8.73 1.69
CA ARG A 254 4.34 -8.46 3.09
C ARG A 254 4.72 -9.75 3.81
N GLY A 255 5.75 -9.70 4.63
CA GLY A 255 6.14 -10.80 5.50
C GLY A 255 5.09 -11.06 6.58
N GLY A 256 5.04 -12.29 7.07
CA GLY A 256 4.13 -12.73 8.13
C GLY A 256 4.23 -14.23 8.31
N ASP A 257 3.30 -14.81 9.08
CA ASP A 257 3.27 -16.24 9.38
C ASP A 257 2.67 -17.10 8.24
N ALA A 258 2.16 -16.45 7.20
CA ALA A 258 1.58 -17.13 6.04
C ALA A 258 2.67 -17.82 5.19
N PRO A 259 2.31 -18.91 4.48
CA PRO A 259 3.19 -19.50 3.47
C PRO A 259 3.60 -18.44 2.43
N GLU A 260 4.70 -18.72 1.73
CA GLU A 260 5.25 -17.85 0.70
C GLU A 260 4.19 -17.48 -0.35
N ALA A 261 3.87 -16.19 -0.46
CA ALA A 261 2.92 -15.71 -1.45
C ALA A 261 3.51 -15.82 -2.85
N ARG A 262 2.77 -16.45 -3.76
CA ARG A 262 3.16 -16.62 -5.17
C ARG A 262 2.39 -15.65 -6.05
N VAL A 263 3.07 -15.12 -7.05
CA VAL A 263 2.49 -14.16 -8.01
C VAL A 263 2.81 -14.59 -9.44
N ASP A 264 1.83 -14.45 -10.31
CA ASP A 264 1.94 -14.77 -11.74
C ASP A 264 1.20 -13.76 -12.61
N ASP A 265 1.37 -13.85 -13.93
CA ASP A 265 0.67 -13.09 -14.97
C ASP A 265 0.63 -11.58 -14.71
N VAL A 266 1.80 -10.96 -14.47
CA VAL A 266 1.87 -9.52 -14.26
C VAL A 266 1.68 -8.81 -15.59
N LEU A 267 0.64 -7.98 -15.67
CA LEU A 267 0.32 -7.13 -16.81
C LEU A 267 0.31 -5.67 -16.39
N ALA A 268 1.02 -4.80 -17.11
CA ALA A 268 0.98 -3.35 -16.92
C ALA A 268 0.73 -2.64 -18.26
N VAL A 269 -0.40 -1.94 -18.38
CA VAL A 269 -0.84 -1.26 -19.60
C VAL A 269 -0.88 0.26 -19.35
N PRO A 270 -0.12 1.07 -20.12
CA PRO A 270 -0.28 2.52 -20.09
C PRO A 270 -1.63 2.92 -20.72
N LEU A 271 -2.43 3.73 -20.03
CA LEU A 271 -3.75 4.16 -20.50
C LEU A 271 -3.74 5.52 -21.20
N SER A 272 -2.76 6.36 -20.87
CA SER A 272 -2.58 7.66 -21.53
C SER A 272 -1.43 7.61 -22.54
N THR A 273 -1.66 8.22 -23.71
CA THR A 273 -0.60 8.47 -24.70
C THR A 273 0.14 9.79 -24.42
N LYS A 274 -0.39 10.66 -23.55
CA LYS A 274 0.28 11.92 -23.19
C LYS A 274 1.50 11.62 -22.33
N LYS A 275 2.66 12.14 -22.73
CA LYS A 275 3.89 12.03 -21.94
C LYS A 275 3.71 12.84 -20.66
N VAL A 276 3.80 12.21 -19.50
CA VAL A 276 4.02 12.94 -18.25
C VAL A 276 5.43 13.53 -18.36
N GLY A 277 5.54 14.85 -18.50
CA GLY A 277 6.84 15.53 -18.67
C GLY A 277 7.20 15.95 -20.10
N ALA A 278 6.29 15.91 -21.08
CA ALA A 278 6.40 16.83 -22.23
C ALA A 278 5.96 18.23 -21.82
N LEU A 279 6.56 18.78 -20.76
CA LEU A 279 6.44 20.17 -20.38
C LEU A 279 7.22 20.99 -21.41
N GLY A 280 6.47 21.69 -22.27
CA GLY A 280 6.79 22.94 -22.98
C GLY A 280 8.25 23.44 -23.01
N GLY A 281 9.18 22.61 -23.49
CA GLY A 281 10.61 22.84 -23.31
C GLY A 281 11.44 22.66 -24.57
N LEU A 282 10.85 22.74 -25.75
CA LEU A 282 11.57 23.09 -26.97
C LEU A 282 10.56 23.92 -27.76
N GLY A 283 10.80 25.22 -27.82
CA GLY A 283 10.07 26.09 -28.72
C GLY A 283 10.10 25.45 -30.11
N ALA A 284 8.96 24.90 -30.53
CA ALA A 284 8.60 25.10 -31.91
C ALA A 284 8.63 26.62 -32.05
N ALA A 285 9.67 27.11 -32.72
CA ALA A 285 9.66 28.46 -33.23
C ALA A 285 8.31 28.56 -33.96
N GLU A 286 7.39 29.33 -33.37
CA GLU A 286 6.32 29.92 -34.13
C GLU A 286 7.07 30.71 -35.20
N ASP A 287 7.11 30.10 -36.38
CA ASP A 287 7.40 30.78 -37.62
C ASP A 287 6.38 31.91 -37.67
N GLU A 288 6.79 33.10 -37.20
CA GLU A 288 6.07 34.36 -37.37
C GLU A 288 6.02 34.62 -38.87
N GLY A 289 5.09 33.94 -39.53
CA GLY A 289 4.64 34.31 -40.86
C GLY A 289 3.98 35.66 -40.76
N GLU A 290 4.77 36.70 -41.04
CA GLU A 290 4.30 37.99 -41.55
C GLU A 290 3.24 37.72 -42.63
N GLY A 291 2.00 38.14 -42.39
CA GLY A 291 0.88 37.67 -43.19
C GLY A 291 -0.42 38.43 -43.01
N ASP A 292 -0.34 39.74 -43.20
CA ASP A 292 -1.38 40.56 -43.83
C ASP A 292 -2.54 41.09 -42.96
N ALA A 293 -2.75 42.39 -43.14
CA ALA A 293 -3.73 43.22 -42.49
C ALA A 293 -5.06 43.12 -43.25
N GLY A 294 -6.10 42.64 -42.57
CA GLY A 294 -7.47 42.65 -43.10
C GLY A 294 -8.45 43.04 -42.01
N ALA A 295 -8.87 44.31 -42.03
CA ALA A 295 -9.98 44.83 -41.25
C ALA A 295 -11.29 44.08 -41.57
N GLU A 296 -12.18 43.95 -40.59
CA GLU A 296 -13.56 44.44 -40.71
C GLU A 296 -14.33 44.33 -39.38
N ASP A 297 -14.94 45.46 -39.03
CA ASP A 297 -15.90 45.65 -37.94
C ASP A 297 -17.17 44.82 -38.18
N GLY A 298 -17.67 44.18 -37.13
CA GLY A 298 -18.94 43.43 -37.20
C GLY A 298 -19.58 43.26 -35.83
N ALA A 299 -20.31 44.29 -35.40
CA ALA A 299 -21.21 44.23 -34.25
C ALA A 299 -22.32 43.17 -34.48
N GLY A 300 -22.55 42.33 -33.48
CA GLY A 300 -23.61 41.32 -33.49
C GLY A 300 -24.02 40.94 -32.07
N GLU A 301 -25.04 41.63 -31.57
CA GLU A 301 -25.78 41.30 -30.35
C GLU A 301 -26.54 39.97 -30.51
N GLY A 302 -26.73 39.27 -29.39
CA GLY A 302 -27.90 38.40 -29.18
C GLY A 302 -27.59 36.92 -29.02
N GLY A 303 -27.82 36.39 -27.81
CA GLY A 303 -27.83 34.95 -27.58
C GLY A 303 -27.88 34.58 -26.11
N THR A 304 -29.06 34.70 -25.49
CA THR A 304 -29.38 34.10 -24.20
C THR A 304 -29.23 32.59 -24.30
N ASP A 305 -28.33 31.98 -23.53
CA ASP A 305 -28.31 30.53 -23.35
C ASP A 305 -28.42 30.14 -21.87
N THR A 306 -29.27 29.15 -21.66
CA THR A 306 -29.95 28.81 -20.42
C THR A 306 -29.07 27.87 -19.62
N THR A 307 -28.53 28.34 -18.50
CA THR A 307 -27.83 27.47 -17.55
C THR A 307 -28.85 26.59 -16.81
N GLN A 308 -29.06 25.35 -17.30
CA GLN A 308 -29.69 24.32 -16.49
C GLN A 308 -28.66 23.77 -15.49
N ALA A 309 -28.82 24.14 -14.22
CA ALA A 309 -28.14 23.50 -13.11
C ALA A 309 -28.70 22.07 -12.96
N VAL A 310 -27.86 21.08 -13.22
CA VAL A 310 -28.11 19.69 -12.81
C VAL A 310 -27.67 19.57 -11.36
N GLU A 311 -28.64 19.54 -10.44
CA GLU A 311 -28.42 19.12 -9.06
C GLU A 311 -28.05 17.63 -9.05
N THR A 312 -26.75 17.32 -9.00
CA THR A 312 -26.30 16.01 -8.51
C THR A 312 -26.37 16.01 -6.99
N THR A 313 -27.35 15.30 -6.45
CA THR A 313 -27.44 14.94 -5.03
C THR A 313 -26.23 14.09 -4.63
N GLN A 314 -25.19 14.76 -4.17
CA GLN A 314 -24.05 14.15 -3.50
C GLN A 314 -24.53 13.72 -2.11
N GLN A 315 -24.84 12.42 -1.96
CA GLN A 315 -25.20 11.81 -0.71
C GLN A 315 -23.97 11.88 0.22
N GLY A 316 -24.04 12.80 1.19
CA GLY A 316 -22.97 13.08 2.12
C GLY A 316 -22.54 11.83 2.89
N ALA A 317 -21.22 11.67 3.04
CA ALA A 317 -20.63 10.70 3.94
C ALA A 317 -21.20 10.92 5.35
N PRO A 318 -21.59 9.86 6.07
CA PRO A 318 -22.00 10.01 7.46
C PRO A 318 -20.80 10.49 8.30
N THR A 319 -20.98 11.62 8.98
CA THR A 319 -20.12 12.06 10.07
C THR A 319 -19.98 10.92 11.08
N PRO A 320 -18.75 10.50 11.46
CA PRO A 320 -18.57 9.53 12.53
C PRO A 320 -19.15 10.08 13.84
N GLY A 321 -20.25 9.46 14.28
CA GLY A 321 -20.85 9.76 15.58
C GLY A 321 -19.87 9.41 16.71
N ALA A 322 -19.70 10.33 17.64
CA ALA A 322 -19.03 10.09 18.90
C ALA A 322 -19.75 8.95 19.64
N VAL A 323 -19.01 7.88 19.94
CA VAL A 323 -19.50 6.77 20.75
C VAL A 323 -19.39 7.20 22.21
N GLU A 324 -20.53 7.36 22.89
CA GLU A 324 -20.55 7.51 24.35
C GLU A 324 -20.08 6.20 25.02
N PRO A 325 -19.23 6.28 26.06
CA PRO A 325 -18.84 5.09 26.82
C PRO A 325 -20.00 4.65 27.72
N THR A 326 -20.65 3.54 27.37
CA THR A 326 -21.52 2.82 28.28
C THR A 326 -20.67 2.11 29.33
N GLY A 327 -20.90 2.48 30.59
CA GLY A 327 -20.30 1.86 31.76
C GLY A 327 -20.61 0.36 31.86
N ALA A 328 -19.65 -0.36 32.43
CA ALA A 328 -19.74 -1.75 32.83
C ALA A 328 -20.00 -1.82 34.37
N PRO A 329 -20.33 -3.01 34.89
CA PRO A 329 -21.37 -3.26 35.90
C PRO A 329 -21.10 -2.75 37.32
#